data_AF-X1E8T2-F1
#
_entry.id   AF-X1E8T2-F1
#
_cell.length_a   1.000
_cell.length_b   1.000
_cell.length_c   1.000
_cell.angle_alpha   90.00
_cell.angle_beta   90.00
_cell.angle_gamma   90.00
#
_symmetry.space_group_name_H-M   'P 1'
#
loop_
_entity.id
_entity.type
_entity.pdbx_description
1 polymer ?
#
loop_
_entity_poly.entity_id
_entity_poly.type
_entity_poly.pdbx_seq_one_letter_code
_entity_poly.pdbx_strand_id
1 'polypeptide(L)'
;DTFISPSHELAVLTRSEISNPKSLALQPSTESYIDTSQWTEIIYEPSTVEVGKGLLEQKYDSGLTLLSTADQNPSKFTVNEVIGSIDDPWIVYGKNRATQGTLLAWPDSPLRHEFQQFDD
;
A
#
# COMPACT_ATOMS: atom_id res chain seq x y z
N ASP A 1 -12.73 -1.23 -18.71
CA ASP A 1 -13.48 -1.42 -17.46
C ASP A 1 -12.80 -0.65 -16.34
N THR A 2 -13.46 -0.45 -15.21
CA THR A 2 -12.88 0.18 -14.02
C THR A 2 -13.46 -0.45 -12.76
N PHE A 3 -12.63 -0.68 -11.75
CA PHE A 3 -13.08 -1.17 -10.45
C PHE A 3 -12.20 -0.61 -9.34
N ILE A 4 -12.71 -0.63 -8.10
CA ILE A 4 -11.96 -0.30 -6.90
C ILE A 4 -11.75 -1.60 -6.14
N SER A 5 -10.53 -1.86 -5.67
CA SER A 5 -10.20 -3.07 -4.92
C SER A 5 -9.21 -2.73 -3.82
N PRO A 6 -9.33 -3.36 -2.62
CA PRO A 6 -8.30 -3.22 -1.60
C PRO A 6 -6.97 -3.77 -2.13
N SER A 7 -5.91 -3.05 -1.78
CA SER A 7 -4.53 -3.49 -1.93
C SER A 7 -4.18 -4.54 -0.87
N HIS A 8 -2.96 -5.09 -0.97
CA HIS A 8 -2.43 -5.93 0.10
C HIS A 8 -2.14 -5.07 1.34
N GLU A 9 -2.36 -5.65 2.52
CA GLU A 9 -2.11 -4.95 3.78
C GLU A 9 -0.66 -4.51 3.89
N LEU A 10 -0.48 -3.27 4.33
CA LEU A 10 0.83 -2.67 4.62
C LEU A 10 1.13 -2.72 6.11
N ALA A 11 2.42 -2.82 6.43
CA ALA A 11 2.94 -2.76 7.78
C ALA A 11 4.34 -2.15 7.80
N VAL A 12 4.67 -1.52 8.93
CA VAL A 12 6.06 -1.20 9.27
C VAL A 12 6.70 -2.44 9.87
N LEU A 13 7.72 -2.94 9.18
CA LEU A 13 8.51 -4.09 9.61
C LEU A 13 9.90 -3.64 10.00
N THR A 14 10.39 -4.09 11.16
CA THR A 14 11.80 -3.93 11.56
C THR A 14 12.46 -5.29 11.64
N ARG A 15 13.71 -5.41 11.18
CA ARG A 15 14.45 -6.68 11.30
C ARG A 15 14.62 -7.05 12.78
N SER A 16 14.28 -8.29 13.15
CA SER A 16 14.15 -8.71 14.55
C SER A 16 15.46 -8.65 15.35
N GLU A 17 16.62 -8.71 14.68
CA GLU A 17 17.92 -8.58 15.32
C GLU A 17 18.31 -7.14 15.68
N ILE A 18 17.53 -6.14 15.21
CA ILE A 18 17.80 -4.72 15.45
C ILE A 18 16.97 -4.21 16.63
N SER A 19 17.65 -3.84 17.71
CA SER A 19 17.01 -3.33 18.94
C SER A 19 16.72 -1.83 18.91
N ASN A 20 17.44 -1.06 18.10
CA ASN A 20 17.28 0.39 17.98
C ASN A 20 17.43 0.82 16.50
N PRO A 21 16.35 0.70 15.70
CA PRO A 21 16.39 0.99 14.27
C PRO A 21 16.66 2.48 14.02
N LYS A 22 17.45 2.78 12.98
CA LYS A 22 17.81 4.15 12.60
C LYS A 22 17.32 4.53 11.22
N SER A 23 17.21 3.54 10.34
CA SER A 23 16.79 3.71 8.95
C SER A 23 15.39 3.14 8.70
N LEU A 24 14.59 3.87 7.94
CA LEU A 24 13.30 3.44 7.42
C LEU A 24 13.30 3.57 5.90
N ALA A 25 13.05 2.47 5.21
CA ALA A 25 12.76 2.51 3.78
C ALA A 25 11.25 2.54 3.49
N LEU A 26 10.84 3.37 2.53
CA LEU A 26 9.44 3.47 2.13
C LEU A 26 9.31 3.93 0.67
N GLN A 27 8.16 3.65 0.07
CA GLN A 27 7.79 4.29 -1.20
C GLN A 27 7.31 5.71 -0.92
N PRO A 28 7.75 6.76 -1.65
CA PRO A 28 7.39 8.14 -1.33
C PRO A 28 5.88 8.40 -1.14
N SER A 29 5.03 7.73 -1.91
CA SER A 29 3.57 7.89 -1.81
C SER A 29 2.95 7.33 -0.53
N THR A 30 3.69 6.53 0.23
CA THR A 30 3.23 5.91 1.48
C THR A 30 3.78 6.62 2.73
N GLU A 31 4.56 7.69 2.56
CA GLU A 31 5.20 8.40 3.67
C GLU A 31 4.17 8.96 4.67
N SER A 32 3.07 9.52 4.16
CA SER A 32 2.02 10.10 5.00
C SER A 32 1.17 9.06 5.76
N TYR A 33 1.44 7.76 5.58
CA TYR A 33 0.67 6.71 6.27
C TYR A 33 1.14 6.50 7.71
N ILE A 34 2.34 6.97 8.07
CA ILE A 34 2.97 6.74 9.37
C ILE A 34 3.71 7.98 9.87
N ASP A 35 3.95 8.03 11.18
CA ASP A 35 4.90 8.98 11.76
C ASP A 35 6.33 8.45 11.61
N THR A 36 7.14 9.14 10.82
CA THR A 36 8.53 8.76 10.52
C THR A 36 9.55 9.32 11.52
N SER A 37 9.12 10.10 12.52
CA SER A 37 10.01 10.84 13.42
C SER A 37 10.95 9.99 14.28
N GLN A 38 10.65 8.70 14.46
CA GLN A 38 11.48 7.77 15.22
C GLN A 38 12.75 7.32 14.48
N TRP A 39 12.80 7.46 13.14
CA TRP A 39 13.97 7.11 12.34
C TRP A 39 14.78 8.35 11.98
N THR A 40 16.10 8.24 12.06
CA THR A 40 17.02 9.33 11.72
C THR A 40 17.32 9.41 10.22
N GLU A 41 17.05 8.34 9.48
CA GLU A 41 17.34 8.22 8.06
C GLU A 41 16.13 7.64 7.31
N ILE A 42 15.66 8.36 6.29
CA ILE A 42 14.59 7.91 5.41
C ILE A 42 15.17 7.56 4.04
N ILE A 43 14.87 6.37 3.57
CA ILE A 43 15.35 5.82 2.30
C ILE A 43 14.16 5.61 1.38
N TYR A 44 14.19 6.21 0.20
CA TYR A 44 13.11 6.07 -0.77
C TYR A 44 13.39 4.93 -1.73
N GLU A 45 12.45 3.99 -1.80
CA GLU A 45 12.44 2.89 -2.76
C GLU A 45 11.30 3.08 -3.77
N PRO A 46 11.40 2.52 -4.98
CA PRO A 46 10.40 2.75 -6.03
C PRO A 46 9.07 2.03 -5.77
N SER A 47 9.03 1.05 -4.88
CA SER A 47 7.78 0.36 -4.49
C SER A 47 7.89 -0.28 -3.11
N THR A 48 6.75 -0.53 -2.47
CA THR A 48 6.67 -1.31 -1.22
C THR A 48 7.23 -2.73 -1.35
N VAL A 49 7.20 -3.33 -2.55
CA VAL A 49 7.81 -4.64 -2.82
C VAL A 49 9.34 -4.56 -2.80
N GLU A 50 9.93 -3.51 -3.37
CA GLU A 50 11.38 -3.29 -3.28
C GLU A 50 11.81 -2.99 -1.84
N VAL A 51 10.96 -2.32 -1.04
CA VAL A 51 11.18 -2.17 0.40
C VAL A 51 11.29 -3.55 1.09
N GLY A 52 10.37 -4.48 0.79
CA GLY A 52 10.39 -5.82 1.36
C GLY A 52 11.62 -6.63 0.96
N LYS A 53 12.07 -6.51 -0.29
CA LYS A 53 13.30 -7.15 -0.77
C LYS A 53 14.53 -6.59 -0.07
N GLY A 54 14.65 -5.27 0.05
CA GLY A 54 15.81 -4.66 0.69
C GLY A 54 15.88 -4.94 2.20
N LEU A 55 14.74 -5.11 2.88
CA LEU A 55 14.70 -5.64 4.25
C LEU A 55 15.33 -7.03 4.35
N LEU A 56 14.97 -7.95 3.45
CA LEU A 56 15.53 -9.30 3.40
C LEU A 56 17.03 -9.31 3.07
N GLU A 57 17.48 -8.35 2.27
CA GLU A 57 18.89 -8.12 1.90
C GLU A 57 19.66 -7.29 2.94
N GLN A 58 19.03 -6.94 4.07
CA GLN A 58 19.64 -6.18 5.18
C GLN A 58 20.15 -4.79 4.78
N LYS A 59 19.53 -4.14 3.79
CA LYS A 59 19.90 -2.79 3.32
C LYS A 59 19.57 -1.67 4.31
N TYR A 60 18.60 -1.89 5.18
CA TYR A 60 18.10 -0.96 6.20
C TYR A 60 17.50 -1.73 7.37
N ASP A 61 17.16 -1.00 8.44
CA ASP A 61 16.66 -1.55 9.70
C ASP A 61 15.15 -1.79 9.65
N SER A 62 14.40 -0.84 9.11
CA SER A 62 12.95 -0.86 9.03
C SER A 62 12.44 -0.55 7.63
N GLY A 63 11.23 -1.00 7.31
CA GLY A 63 10.59 -0.74 6.03
C GLY A 63 9.07 -0.75 6.10
N LEU A 64 8.42 0.21 5.43
CA LEU A 64 6.99 0.17 5.15
C LEU A 64 6.73 -0.69 3.90
N THR A 65 6.24 -1.91 4.11
CA THR A 65 6.09 -2.92 3.06
C THR A 65 4.82 -3.76 3.28
N LEU A 66 4.62 -4.79 2.46
CA LEU A 66 3.51 -5.72 2.61
C LEU A 66 3.64 -6.51 3.91
N LEU A 67 2.56 -6.59 4.70
CA LEU A 67 2.48 -7.41 5.92
C LEU A 67 2.85 -8.87 5.65
N SER A 68 2.47 -9.39 4.47
CA SER A 68 2.79 -10.74 4.03
C SER A 68 4.29 -11.04 3.96
N THR A 69 5.16 -10.03 3.90
CA THR A 69 6.62 -10.21 3.99
C THR A 69 7.03 -10.81 5.34
N ALA A 70 6.39 -10.37 6.43
CA ALA A 70 6.59 -10.91 7.77
C ALA A 70 6.02 -12.32 7.90
N ASP A 71 4.80 -12.54 7.38
CA ASP A 71 4.14 -13.86 7.41
C ASP A 71 4.97 -14.94 6.69
N GLN A 72 5.58 -14.57 5.57
CA GLN A 72 6.42 -15.46 4.76
C GLN A 72 7.82 -15.67 5.35
N ASN A 73 8.26 -14.81 6.28
CA ASN A 73 9.56 -14.89 6.91
C ASN A 73 9.44 -14.85 8.44
N PRO A 74 8.84 -15.87 9.06
CA PRO A 74 8.67 -15.90 10.51
C PRO A 74 10.01 -15.70 11.23
N SER A 75 9.98 -14.92 12.31
CA SER A 75 11.14 -14.62 13.16
C SER A 75 12.22 -13.70 12.57
N LYS A 76 12.10 -13.26 11.31
CA LYS A 76 13.04 -12.26 10.74
C LYS A 76 12.61 -10.82 11.00
N PHE A 77 11.32 -10.61 11.23
CA PHE A 77 10.75 -9.28 11.36
C PHE A 77 9.86 -9.16 12.59
N THR A 78 9.97 -8.00 13.22
CA THR A 78 8.99 -7.50 14.19
C THR A 78 8.05 -6.56 13.45
N VAL A 79 6.74 -6.83 13.53
CA VAL A 79 5.70 -5.93 13.03
C VAL A 79 5.54 -4.80 14.04
N ASN A 80 5.92 -3.58 13.68
CA ASN A 80 5.82 -2.43 14.57
C ASN A 80 4.42 -1.81 14.54
N GLU A 81 3.85 -1.71 13.35
CA GLU A 81 2.55 -1.09 13.09
C GLU A 81 1.92 -1.74 11.87
N VAL A 82 0.62 -2.04 11.93
CA VAL A 82 -0.17 -2.50 10.80
C VAL A 82 -1.00 -1.32 10.30
N ILE A 83 -0.80 -0.94 9.03
CA ILE A 83 -1.47 0.20 8.39
C ILE A 83 -2.79 -0.29 7.76
N GLY A 84 -2.83 -1.57 7.36
CA GLY A 84 -3.97 -2.20 6.71
C GLY A 84 -3.93 -2.04 5.18
N SER A 85 -5.04 -2.37 4.52
CA SER A 85 -5.22 -2.21 3.08
C SER A 85 -5.80 -0.86 2.72
N ILE A 86 -5.36 -0.31 1.58
CA ILE A 86 -5.93 0.90 0.98
C ILE A 86 -6.66 0.51 -0.30
N ASP A 87 -7.78 1.15 -0.58
CA ASP A 87 -8.53 0.93 -1.82
C ASP A 87 -7.87 1.62 -3.02
N ASP A 88 -7.54 0.81 -4.03
CA ASP A 88 -6.93 1.27 -5.28
C ASP A 88 -7.96 1.30 -6.42
N PRO A 89 -8.07 2.40 -7.18
CA PRO A 89 -8.82 2.43 -8.42
C PRO A 89 -8.01 1.82 -9.57
N TRP A 90 -8.64 0.93 -10.33
CA TRP A 90 -8.06 0.24 -11.47
C TRP A 90 -8.77 0.62 -12.77
N ILE A 91 -7.98 0.76 -13.83
CA ILE A 91 -8.47 0.92 -15.21
C ILE A 91 -8.01 -0.27 -16.04
N VAL A 92 -8.96 -1.03 -16.58
CA VAL A 92 -8.71 -2.19 -17.43
C VAL A 92 -8.80 -1.79 -18.89
N TYR A 93 -7.67 -1.90 -19.58
CA TYR A 93 -7.55 -1.63 -21.01
C TYR A 93 -7.86 -2.89 -21.84
N GLY A 94 -8.72 -2.74 -22.84
CA GLY A 94 -9.00 -3.75 -23.85
C GLY A 94 -8.39 -3.39 -25.20
N LYS A 95 -8.37 -4.34 -26.13
CA LYS A 95 -7.88 -4.12 -27.51
C LYS A 95 -8.78 -3.19 -28.33
N ASN A 96 -10.06 -3.11 -27.96
CA ASN A 96 -11.07 -2.28 -28.61
C ASN A 96 -11.52 -1.17 -27.67
N ARG A 97 -11.96 -0.04 -28.22
CA ARG A 97 -12.60 1.03 -27.42
C ARG A 97 -13.80 0.47 -26.68
N ALA A 98 -13.88 0.76 -25.39
CA ALA A 98 -15.00 0.35 -24.55
C ALA A 98 -16.31 1.06 -24.89
N THR A 99 -16.23 2.25 -25.51
CA THR A 99 -17.38 3.03 -25.97
C THR A 99 -17.15 3.61 -27.35
N GLN A 100 -18.24 3.95 -28.04
CA GLN A 100 -18.22 4.62 -29.34
C GLN A 100 -18.54 6.13 -29.19
N GLY A 101 -17.89 6.80 -28.23
CA GLY A 101 -18.11 8.22 -27.95
C GLY A 101 -19.29 8.51 -27.01
N THR A 102 -19.90 7.48 -26.43
CA THR A 102 -20.92 7.58 -25.39
C THR A 102 -20.32 7.36 -24.00
N LEU A 103 -20.99 7.89 -22.98
CA LEU A 103 -20.66 7.63 -21.57
C LEU A 103 -20.88 6.15 -21.26
N LEU A 104 -19.86 5.52 -20.66
CA LEU A 104 -20.00 4.24 -19.97
C LEU A 104 -20.04 4.52 -18.48
N ALA A 105 -21.20 4.26 -17.87
CA ALA A 105 -21.45 4.42 -16.45
C ALA A 105 -21.97 3.11 -15.87
N TRP A 106 -21.99 3.01 -14.54
CA TRP A 106 -22.65 1.92 -13.79
C TRP A 106 -23.89 2.48 -13.09
N PRO A 107 -25.08 2.38 -13.71
CA PRO A 107 -26.31 2.97 -13.16
C PRO A 107 -26.77 2.34 -11.85
N ASP A 108 -26.29 1.16 -11.51
CA ASP A 108 -26.65 0.43 -10.28
C ASP A 108 -25.45 0.32 -9.33
N SER A 109 -24.53 1.29 -9.37
CA SER A 109 -23.40 1.30 -8.46
C SER A 109 -23.86 1.53 -7.01
N PRO A 110 -23.21 0.92 -6.00
CA PRO A 110 -23.56 1.11 -4.60
C PRO A 110 -23.60 2.59 -4.19
N LEU A 111 -22.65 3.40 -4.68
CA LEU A 111 -22.55 4.83 -4.40
C LEU A 111 -23.75 5.64 -4.94
N ARG A 112 -24.41 5.19 -6.01
CA ARG A 112 -25.58 5.91 -6.53
C ARG A 112 -26.72 5.94 -5.52
N HIS A 113 -26.93 4.86 -4.78
CA HIS A 113 -27.98 4.80 -3.76
C HIS A 113 -27.71 5.72 -2.56
N GLU A 114 -26.44 5.99 -2.27
CA GLU A 114 -26.04 6.94 -1.23
C GLU A 114 -26.24 8.39 -1.68
N PHE A 115 -25.89 8.74 -2.92
CA PHE A 115 -26.08 10.09 -3.45
C PHE A 115 -27.56 10.51 -3.54
N GLN A 116 -28.46 9.57 -3.84
CA GLN A 116 -29.90 9.86 -3.90
C GLN A 116 -30.52 10.26 -2.55
N GLN A 117 -29.85 9.98 -1.42
CA GLN A 117 -30.34 10.34 -0.08
C GLN A 117 -29.97 11.78 0.33
N PHE A 118 -29.16 12.48 -0.45
CA PHE A 118 -28.73 13.87 -0.17
C PHE A 118 -29.52 14.93 -0.93
N ASP A 119 -30.44 14.53 -1.82
CA ASP A 119 -31.25 15.42 -2.68
C ASP A 119 -32.68 15.69 -2.14
N ASP A 120 -32.97 15.35 -0.87
CA ASP A 120 -34.24 15.63 -0.17
C ASP A 120 -34.14 16.75 0.89
#